data_AF-A0A9P8A2X5-F1
#
_entry.id   AF-A0A9P8A2X5-F1
#
_cell.length_a   1.000
_cell.length_b   1.000
_cell.length_c   1.000
_cell.angle_alpha   90.00
_cell.angle_beta   90.00
_cell.angle_gamma   90.00
#
_symmetry.space_group_name_H-M   'P 1'
#
loop_
_entity.id
_entity.type
_entity.pdbx_description
1 polymer ?
#
loop_
_entity_poly.entity_id
_entity_poly.type
_entity_poly.pdbx_seq_one_letter_code
_entity_poly.pdbx_strand_id
1 'polypeptide(L)'
;MSAIVAPSIEQAPFTSSFKTKMNSVTSSTLKVKTLSLQDFHNRETRPRFLREMRESLMDIGTFYIKDHGISTAMTAGAMKTVQEYFALPLEEKKKMLIGNSRHFRGYKLMGDEFTNNQVDHREQLQFAPEQPIIPTFYPSVSPNYEGLQGPNQWPASTLAIVPNFQTDILEFMDQLERLSQQLMAAIALSLGLRETYFRDLFGKDPYYRLKCAKYPSVNKASTIGCGAHKDTGFLTVLLQDMVGGLQGQDPATGQWMDTRPIPETFIVTMGEAMEKLTGGLYHATVHRVLNNTSGHDRYSIPFFFDPSLDVRVPHSIPSLNKSAQLDFFKTAVDGTDSESEEPEQKLVSGLGISSAAEGSSTTEEETWSNGAHIFETVHRCHPEVYTRWYGRKV
;
A
#
# COMPACT_ATOMS: atom_id res chain seq x y z
N MET A 1 -24.21 -54.19 -54.45
CA MET A 1 -24.84 -52.86 -54.52
C MET A 1 -23.88 -51.87 -53.89
N SER A 2 -23.55 -50.82 -54.64
CA SER A 2 -22.56 -49.74 -54.47
C SER A 2 -22.04 -49.47 -53.05
N ALA A 3 -20.74 -49.51 -52.78
CA ALA A 3 -19.69 -48.50 -53.08
C ALA A 3 -20.04 -47.13 -52.46
N ILE A 4 -19.19 -46.57 -51.58
CA ILE A 4 -18.13 -45.62 -51.96
C ILE A 4 -16.90 -45.75 -51.02
N VAL A 5 -15.74 -45.62 -51.65
CA VAL A 5 -14.36 -45.74 -51.17
C VAL A 5 -13.88 -44.42 -50.57
N ALA A 6 -13.12 -44.47 -49.46
CA ALA A 6 -12.29 -43.35 -49.00
C ALA A 6 -10.82 -43.64 -49.38
N PRO A 7 -10.11 -42.70 -50.03
CA PRO A 7 -8.77 -42.97 -50.56
C PRO A 7 -7.68 -42.76 -49.50
N SER A 8 -6.69 -43.64 -49.53
CA SER A 8 -5.35 -43.46 -48.96
C SER A 8 -4.59 -42.40 -49.75
N ILE A 9 -3.92 -41.46 -49.07
CA ILE A 9 -2.91 -40.60 -49.69
C ILE A 9 -1.63 -40.64 -48.86
N GLU A 10 -0.57 -41.01 -49.58
CA GLU A 10 0.84 -41.11 -49.20
C GLU A 10 1.44 -39.77 -48.77
N GLN A 11 2.51 -39.88 -47.98
CA GLN A 11 3.40 -38.79 -47.61
C GLN A 11 4.16 -38.23 -48.82
N ALA A 12 4.24 -36.90 -48.91
CA ALA A 12 5.26 -36.20 -49.69
C ALA A 12 6.00 -35.18 -48.79
N PRO A 13 7.31 -34.99 -48.96
CA PRO A 13 8.14 -34.21 -48.06
C PRO A 13 8.06 -32.71 -48.38
N PHE A 14 7.89 -31.87 -47.37
CA PHE A 14 7.99 -30.42 -47.53
C PHE A 14 9.29 -29.92 -46.91
N THR A 15 10.28 -29.67 -47.77
CA THR A 15 11.41 -28.78 -47.46
C THR A 15 10.91 -27.34 -47.51
N SER A 16 11.05 -26.59 -46.41
CA SER A 16 11.12 -25.13 -46.50
C SER A 16 11.83 -24.55 -45.28
N SER A 17 12.94 -23.90 -45.56
CA SER A 17 13.71 -23.10 -44.63
C SER A 17 12.87 -21.93 -44.12
N PHE A 18 12.48 -21.95 -42.86
CA PHE A 18 12.13 -20.75 -42.13
C PHE A 18 13.12 -20.60 -40.98
N LYS A 19 14.15 -19.77 -41.21
CA LYS A 19 14.93 -19.14 -40.16
C LYS A 19 13.97 -18.24 -39.38
N THR A 20 13.34 -18.77 -38.35
CA THR A 20 12.71 -17.94 -37.32
C THR A 20 13.85 -17.23 -36.59
N LYS A 21 13.95 -15.92 -36.81
CA LYS A 21 14.71 -15.02 -35.93
C LYS A 21 14.22 -15.29 -34.50
N MET A 22 15.05 -15.96 -33.70
CA MET A 22 14.98 -15.81 -32.25
C MET A 22 15.27 -14.34 -31.99
N ASN A 23 14.23 -13.53 -31.85
CA ASN A 23 14.35 -12.35 -31.03
C ASN A 23 14.64 -12.89 -29.63
N SER A 24 15.88 -12.70 -29.18
CA SER A 24 16.23 -12.82 -27.79
C SER A 24 15.37 -11.82 -27.01
N VAL A 25 14.20 -12.25 -26.55
CA VAL A 25 13.55 -11.60 -25.43
C VAL A 25 14.47 -11.89 -24.26
N THR A 26 15.40 -10.96 -24.02
CA THR A 26 16.06 -10.86 -22.73
C THR A 26 14.94 -10.84 -21.70
N SER A 27 14.83 -11.92 -20.94
CA SER A 27 14.06 -11.97 -19.71
C SER A 27 14.65 -10.95 -18.75
N SER A 28 14.33 -9.67 -18.93
CA SER A 28 14.48 -8.67 -17.88
C SER A 28 13.44 -9.04 -16.84
N THR A 29 13.82 -9.87 -15.88
CA THR A 29 13.06 -10.03 -14.65
C THR A 29 12.85 -8.64 -14.10
N LEU A 30 11.62 -8.11 -14.18
CA LEU A 30 11.22 -6.91 -13.47
C LEU A 30 11.59 -7.14 -12.00
N LYS A 31 12.53 -6.35 -11.48
CA LYS A 31 12.97 -6.41 -10.09
C LYS A 31 12.39 -5.19 -9.40
N VAL A 32 11.68 -5.43 -8.31
CA VAL A 32 11.29 -4.36 -7.38
C VAL A 32 12.57 -3.63 -6.95
N LYS A 33 12.70 -2.35 -7.33
CA LYS A 33 13.92 -1.57 -7.09
C LYS A 33 14.08 -1.24 -5.60
N THR A 34 15.31 -1.04 -5.16
CA THR A 34 15.61 -0.53 -3.81
C THR A 34 16.13 0.89 -3.91
N LEU A 35 15.38 1.83 -3.34
CA LEU A 35 15.69 3.25 -3.32
C LEU A 35 16.19 3.67 -1.93
N SER A 36 17.10 4.63 -1.87
CA SER A 36 17.57 5.22 -0.61
C SER A 36 16.83 6.52 -0.34
N LEU A 37 16.22 6.69 0.83
CA LEU A 37 15.60 7.97 1.18
C LEU A 37 16.64 9.09 1.38
N GLN A 38 17.90 8.76 1.66
CA GLN A 38 18.97 9.76 1.72
C GLN A 38 19.22 10.40 0.35
N ASP A 39 19.05 9.66 -0.75
CA ASP A 39 19.17 10.22 -2.09
C ASP A 39 18.09 11.29 -2.35
N PHE A 40 16.89 11.15 -1.74
CA PHE A 40 15.86 12.19 -1.79
C PHE A 40 16.30 13.46 -1.05
N HIS A 41 17.01 13.33 0.07
CA HIS A 41 17.45 14.47 0.89
C HIS A 41 18.71 15.16 0.36
N ASN A 42 19.43 14.52 -0.56
CA ASN A 42 20.64 15.06 -1.16
C ASN A 42 20.34 15.69 -2.53
N ARG A 43 20.69 16.97 -2.69
CA ARG A 43 20.39 17.77 -3.90
C ARG A 43 20.93 17.16 -5.20
N GLU A 44 22.09 16.52 -5.17
CA GLU A 44 22.75 15.96 -6.36
C GLU A 44 22.10 14.63 -6.80
N THR A 45 21.62 13.84 -5.84
CA THR A 45 21.06 12.50 -6.09
C THR A 45 19.53 12.49 -6.15
N ARG A 46 18.86 13.53 -5.65
CA ARG A 46 17.40 13.70 -5.67
C ARG A 46 16.79 13.53 -7.06
N PRO A 47 17.34 14.09 -8.16
CA PRO A 47 16.76 13.90 -9.49
C PRO A 47 16.73 12.42 -9.93
N ARG A 48 17.80 11.67 -9.64
CA ARG A 48 17.86 10.22 -9.92
C ARG A 48 16.83 9.47 -9.10
N PHE A 49 16.75 9.76 -7.79
CA PHE A 49 15.77 9.14 -6.89
C PHE A 49 14.33 9.34 -7.39
N LEU A 50 13.96 10.56 -7.75
CA LEU A 50 12.62 10.89 -8.23
C LEU A 50 12.29 10.16 -9.53
N ARG A 51 13.26 10.05 -10.45
CA ARG A 51 13.10 9.29 -11.70
C ARG A 51 12.89 7.80 -11.43
N GLU A 52 13.74 7.19 -10.60
CA GLU A 52 13.65 5.76 -10.29
C GLU A 52 12.39 5.39 -9.49
N MET A 53 11.96 6.28 -8.59
CA MET A 53 10.67 6.18 -7.90
C MET A 53 9.53 6.22 -8.91
N ARG A 54 9.50 7.22 -9.79
CA ARG A 54 8.48 7.35 -10.83
C ARG A 54 8.39 6.10 -11.70
N GLU A 55 9.52 5.62 -12.21
CA GLU A 55 9.57 4.39 -13.01
C GLU A 55 9.00 3.20 -12.23
N SER A 56 9.40 3.01 -10.97
CA SER A 56 8.90 1.90 -10.15
C SER A 56 7.39 1.97 -9.93
N LEU A 57 6.85 3.18 -9.76
CA LEU A 57 5.42 3.44 -9.56
C LEU A 57 4.60 3.32 -10.85
N MET A 58 5.19 3.66 -12.00
CA MET A 58 4.58 3.48 -13.34
C MET A 58 4.67 2.05 -13.85
N ASP A 59 5.64 1.25 -13.40
CA ASP A 59 5.83 -0.11 -13.90
C ASP A 59 5.04 -1.12 -13.05
N ILE A 60 5.46 -1.34 -11.80
CA ILE A 60 4.85 -2.35 -10.91
C ILE A 60 3.90 -1.68 -9.92
N GLY A 61 4.22 -0.46 -9.48
CA GLY A 61 3.53 0.19 -8.36
C GLY A 61 4.19 -0.07 -7.00
N THR A 62 5.36 -0.72 -6.97
CA THR A 62 6.06 -1.14 -5.74
C THR A 62 7.57 -0.92 -5.83
N PHE A 63 8.19 -0.49 -4.73
CA PHE A 63 9.64 -0.45 -4.53
C PHE A 63 10.01 -0.74 -3.07
N TYR A 64 11.28 -1.07 -2.80
CA TYR A 64 11.84 -1.06 -1.46
C TYR A 64 12.42 0.32 -1.14
N ILE A 65 12.25 0.79 0.09
CA ILE A 65 12.93 1.97 0.62
C ILE A 65 13.90 1.55 1.73
N LYS A 66 15.14 2.02 1.63
CA LYS A 66 16.19 1.90 2.65
C LYS A 66 16.64 3.28 3.12
N ASP A 67 17.53 3.32 4.11
CA ASP A 67 18.09 4.56 4.67
C ASP A 67 17.00 5.57 5.09
N HIS A 68 15.85 5.04 5.55
CA HIS A 68 14.61 5.76 5.81
C HIS A 68 14.56 6.50 7.16
N GLY A 69 15.64 6.42 7.96
CA GLY A 69 15.77 7.12 9.24
C GLY A 69 15.18 6.39 10.46
N ILE A 70 14.21 5.48 10.27
CA ILE A 70 13.72 4.60 11.36
C ILE A 70 14.82 3.62 11.77
N SER A 71 15.16 3.59 13.06
CA SER A 71 16.26 2.77 13.57
C SER A 71 15.96 1.26 13.55
N THR A 72 16.99 0.45 13.34
CA THR A 72 16.90 -1.02 13.38
C THR A 72 16.42 -1.52 14.75
N ALA A 73 16.76 -0.83 15.84
CA ALA A 73 16.26 -1.14 17.17
C ALA A 73 14.74 -0.98 17.27
N MET A 74 14.18 0.08 16.65
CA MET A 74 12.74 0.31 16.66
C MET A 74 11.98 -0.70 15.80
N THR A 75 12.44 -0.99 14.57
CA THR A 75 11.78 -2.00 13.73
C THR A 75 11.87 -3.39 14.35
N ALA A 76 12.99 -3.74 14.99
CA ALA A 76 13.14 -4.98 15.74
C ALA A 76 12.24 -5.02 16.99
N GLY A 77 12.11 -3.92 17.73
CA GLY A 77 11.22 -3.80 18.88
C GLY A 77 9.75 -3.99 18.50
N ALA A 78 9.29 -3.28 17.46
CA ALA A 78 7.94 -3.43 16.93
C ALA A 78 7.66 -4.87 16.44
N MET A 79 8.60 -5.48 15.71
CA MET A 79 8.45 -6.88 15.27
C MET A 79 8.39 -7.85 16.46
N LYS A 80 9.27 -7.68 17.44
CA LYS A 80 9.33 -8.52 18.64
C LYS A 80 8.04 -8.44 19.46
N THR A 81 7.53 -7.24 19.71
CA THR A 81 6.31 -7.05 20.53
C THR A 81 5.08 -7.66 19.85
N VAL A 82 5.03 -7.60 18.51
CA VAL A 82 3.99 -8.27 17.70
C VAL A 82 4.11 -9.79 17.82
N GLN A 83 5.31 -10.35 17.74
CA GLN A 83 5.55 -11.78 17.92
C GLN A 83 5.15 -12.25 19.33
N GLU A 84 5.52 -11.49 20.36
CA GLU A 84 5.15 -11.75 21.76
C GLU A 84 3.63 -11.73 21.95
N TYR A 85 2.94 -10.74 21.38
CA TYR A 85 1.47 -10.70 21.40
C TYR A 85 0.85 -11.93 20.74
N PHE A 86 1.31 -12.32 19.54
CA PHE A 86 0.73 -13.46 18.82
C PHE A 86 1.05 -14.82 19.47
N ALA A 87 2.09 -14.87 20.31
CA ALA A 87 2.45 -16.03 21.13
C ALA A 87 1.58 -16.17 22.40
N LEU A 88 0.80 -15.15 22.77
CA LEU A 88 -0.10 -15.22 23.91
C LEU A 88 -1.15 -16.33 23.76
N PRO A 89 -1.64 -16.90 24.89
CA PRO A 89 -2.82 -17.76 24.88
C PRO A 89 -3.99 -17.10 24.15
N LEU A 90 -4.76 -17.89 23.41
CA LEU A 90 -5.89 -17.38 22.62
C LEU A 90 -6.87 -16.54 23.46
N GLU A 91 -7.09 -16.93 24.71
CA GLU A 91 -8.00 -16.21 25.63
C GLU A 91 -7.48 -14.80 25.99
N GLU A 92 -6.17 -14.58 26.04
CA GLU A 92 -5.62 -13.23 26.20
C GLU A 92 -5.74 -12.43 24.90
N LYS A 93 -5.46 -13.04 23.73
CA LYS A 93 -5.62 -12.36 22.44
C LYS A 93 -7.07 -11.91 22.20
N LYS A 94 -8.04 -12.76 22.58
CA LYS A 94 -9.47 -12.48 22.46
C LYS A 94 -9.96 -11.29 23.29
N LYS A 95 -9.22 -10.85 24.31
CA LYS A 95 -9.57 -9.63 25.05
C LYS A 95 -9.53 -8.39 24.16
N MET A 96 -8.72 -8.44 23.10
CA MET A 96 -8.61 -7.37 22.10
C MET A 96 -9.46 -7.63 20.86
N LEU A 97 -10.46 -8.53 20.84
CA LEU A 97 -11.26 -8.79 19.63
C LEU A 97 -11.77 -7.51 18.98
N ILE A 98 -11.70 -7.42 17.65
CA ILE A 98 -12.12 -6.20 16.93
C ILE A 98 -13.57 -5.82 17.25
N GLY A 99 -14.44 -6.81 17.45
CA GLY A 99 -15.84 -6.65 17.82
C GLY A 99 -16.08 -5.92 19.15
N ASN A 100 -15.06 -5.82 20.01
CA ASN A 100 -15.11 -5.06 21.26
C ASN A 100 -14.93 -3.55 21.06
N SER A 101 -14.39 -3.13 19.91
CA SER A 101 -14.17 -1.72 19.60
C SER A 101 -15.15 -1.25 18.53
N ARG A 102 -15.94 -0.24 18.84
CA ARG A 102 -16.76 0.46 17.82
C ARG A 102 -15.91 1.19 16.77
N HIS A 103 -14.60 1.31 17.00
CA HIS A 103 -13.64 2.02 16.17
C HIS A 103 -12.84 1.09 15.24
N PHE A 104 -13.25 -0.18 15.12
CA PHE A 104 -12.60 -1.19 14.27
C PHE A 104 -11.11 -1.40 14.61
N ARG A 105 -10.77 -1.41 15.92
CA ARG A 105 -9.41 -1.68 16.42
C ARG A 105 -9.41 -3.03 17.10
N GLY A 106 -8.39 -3.85 16.90
CA GLY A 106 -8.25 -5.11 17.63
C GLY A 106 -7.97 -6.34 16.77
N TYR A 107 -8.12 -7.49 17.41
CA TYR A 107 -7.70 -8.81 16.98
C TYR A 107 -8.78 -9.52 16.18
N LYS A 108 -8.34 -10.25 15.16
CA LYS A 108 -9.14 -11.19 14.37
C LYS A 108 -8.51 -12.55 14.42
N LEU A 109 -9.35 -13.57 14.58
CA LEU A 109 -8.91 -14.94 14.68
C LEU A 109 -8.38 -15.44 13.34
N MET A 110 -7.65 -16.56 13.41
CA MET A 110 -7.23 -17.30 12.24
C MET A 110 -8.42 -17.63 11.34
N GLY A 111 -8.39 -17.18 10.09
CA GLY A 111 -9.43 -17.47 9.10
C GLY A 111 -10.70 -16.63 9.21
N ASP A 112 -10.70 -15.55 10.02
CA ASP A 112 -11.83 -14.61 10.10
C ASP A 112 -11.88 -13.61 8.92
N GLU A 113 -10.83 -13.55 8.10
CA GLU A 113 -10.72 -12.64 6.96
C GLU A 113 -10.92 -13.36 5.64
N PHE A 114 -11.50 -12.66 4.66
CA PHE A 114 -11.80 -13.20 3.35
C PHE A 114 -11.25 -12.28 2.26
N THR A 115 -10.50 -12.84 1.32
CA THR A 115 -10.07 -12.16 0.10
C THR A 115 -10.67 -12.87 -1.11
N ASN A 116 -11.47 -12.18 -1.92
CA ASN A 116 -12.18 -12.75 -3.07
C ASN A 116 -12.94 -14.05 -2.73
N ASN A 117 -13.70 -14.04 -1.63
CA ASN A 117 -14.46 -15.18 -1.10
C ASN A 117 -13.61 -16.40 -0.69
N GLN A 118 -12.30 -16.25 -0.56
CA GLN A 118 -11.40 -17.27 -0.01
C GLN A 118 -10.93 -16.85 1.38
N VAL A 119 -10.89 -17.79 2.30
CA VAL A 119 -10.42 -17.56 3.67
C VAL A 119 -8.91 -17.28 3.64
N ASP A 120 -8.50 -16.17 4.24
CA ASP A 120 -7.10 -15.86 4.46
C ASP A 120 -6.56 -16.68 5.63
N HIS A 121 -5.49 -17.44 5.42
CA HIS A 121 -4.86 -18.23 6.47
C HIS A 121 -3.87 -17.38 7.29
N ARG A 122 -4.42 -16.43 8.05
CA ARG A 122 -3.69 -15.56 8.99
C ARG A 122 -4.54 -15.20 10.20
N GLU A 123 -3.88 -14.91 11.31
CA GLU A 123 -4.46 -14.09 12.38
C GLU A 123 -3.91 -12.66 12.27
N GLN A 124 -4.68 -11.66 12.71
CA GLN A 124 -4.29 -10.26 12.57
C GLN A 124 -4.70 -9.40 13.75
N LEU A 125 -4.01 -8.28 13.90
CA LEU A 125 -4.30 -7.25 14.88
C LEU A 125 -4.24 -5.87 14.21
N GLN A 126 -5.23 -5.03 14.47
CA GLN A 126 -5.39 -3.73 13.81
C GLN A 126 -5.36 -2.57 14.80
N PHE A 127 -4.60 -1.55 14.44
CA PHE A 127 -4.51 -0.25 15.10
C PHE A 127 -4.71 0.88 14.09
N ALA A 128 -4.93 2.07 14.60
CA ALA A 128 -5.00 3.33 13.87
C ALA A 128 -4.67 4.47 14.87
N PRO A 129 -4.76 5.78 14.53
CA PRO A 129 -4.44 6.85 15.46
C PRO A 129 -5.08 6.65 16.85
N GLU A 130 -4.28 6.81 17.90
CA GLU A 130 -4.74 6.78 19.29
C GLU A 130 -5.39 8.13 19.60
N GLN A 131 -6.72 8.17 19.53
CA GLN A 131 -7.48 9.41 19.68
C GLN A 131 -8.62 9.24 20.69
N PRO A 132 -9.04 10.33 21.36
CA PRO A 132 -10.22 10.28 22.19
C PRO A 132 -11.46 10.02 21.32
N ILE A 133 -12.47 9.42 21.97
CA ILE A 133 -13.81 9.31 21.40
C ILE A 133 -14.35 10.73 21.11
N ILE A 134 -14.95 10.92 19.93
CA ILE A 134 -15.78 12.09 19.63
C ILE A 134 -17.06 12.01 20.48
N PRO A 135 -17.27 12.89 21.48
CA PRO A 135 -18.39 12.77 22.42
C PRO A 135 -19.77 13.01 21.76
N THR A 136 -19.77 13.76 20.65
CA THR A 136 -20.96 14.12 19.87
C THR A 136 -21.26 13.12 18.75
N PHE A 137 -20.45 12.08 18.57
CA PHE A 137 -20.66 11.09 17.52
C PHE A 137 -21.76 10.10 17.90
N TYR A 138 -22.82 10.06 17.09
CA TYR A 138 -23.88 9.07 17.17
C TYR A 138 -24.19 8.52 15.77
N PRO A 139 -24.12 7.20 15.54
CA PRO A 139 -24.35 6.59 14.21
C PRO A 139 -25.67 6.98 13.53
N SER A 140 -26.69 7.38 14.30
CA SER A 140 -28.01 7.78 13.78
C SER A 140 -28.05 9.18 13.17
N VAL A 141 -27.11 10.06 13.51
CA VAL A 141 -27.14 11.49 13.12
C VAL A 141 -25.80 12.03 12.63
N SER A 142 -24.70 11.33 12.90
CA SER A 142 -23.35 11.70 12.47
C SER A 142 -22.91 10.90 11.25
N PRO A 143 -22.02 11.43 10.39
CA PRO A 143 -21.34 10.64 9.39
C PRO A 143 -20.64 9.44 10.02
N ASN A 144 -20.97 8.22 9.58
CA ASN A 144 -20.45 6.98 10.19
C ASN A 144 -18.92 6.92 10.29
N TYR A 145 -18.21 7.56 9.36
CA TYR A 145 -16.75 7.59 9.36
C TYR A 145 -16.15 8.29 10.59
N GLU A 146 -16.88 9.21 11.24
CA GLU A 146 -16.44 9.81 12.51
C GLU A 146 -16.27 8.76 13.61
N GLY A 147 -17.01 7.64 13.52
CA GLY A 147 -16.87 6.50 14.41
C GLY A 147 -15.54 5.76 14.28
N LEU A 148 -14.75 6.01 13.23
CA LEU A 148 -13.40 5.45 13.07
C LEU A 148 -12.35 6.10 13.99
N GLN A 149 -12.65 7.31 14.49
CA GLN A 149 -11.85 8.01 15.49
C GLN A 149 -12.17 7.49 16.89
N GLY A 150 -11.14 7.06 17.60
CA GLY A 150 -11.23 6.58 18.97
C GLY A 150 -9.99 5.78 19.41
N PRO A 151 -9.99 5.29 20.66
CA PRO A 151 -8.82 4.64 21.24
C PRO A 151 -8.58 3.26 20.64
N ASN A 152 -7.32 2.81 20.65
CA ASN A 152 -7.01 1.41 20.46
C ASN A 152 -7.34 0.60 21.73
N GLN A 153 -7.25 -0.74 21.63
CA GLN A 153 -7.52 -1.61 22.77
C GLN A 153 -6.21 -1.95 23.48
N TRP A 154 -6.12 -1.66 24.79
CA TRP A 154 -4.94 -1.93 25.60
C TRP A 154 -5.32 -2.61 26.94
N PRO A 155 -5.76 -3.89 26.95
CA PRO A 155 -6.16 -4.56 28.17
C PRO A 155 -4.99 -4.64 29.17
N ALA A 156 -5.23 -4.26 30.42
CA ALA A 156 -4.19 -4.27 31.46
C ALA A 156 -3.56 -5.66 31.66
N SER A 157 -4.32 -6.75 31.48
CA SER A 157 -3.77 -8.11 31.56
C SER A 157 -2.82 -8.43 30.41
N THR A 158 -3.11 -7.93 29.20
CA THR A 158 -2.23 -8.08 28.04
C THR A 158 -0.94 -7.30 28.25
N LEU A 159 -1.03 -6.05 28.71
CA LEU A 159 0.13 -5.23 29.04
C LEU A 159 0.93 -5.79 30.22
N ALA A 160 0.32 -6.51 31.16
CA ALA A 160 1.07 -7.18 32.22
C ALA A 160 1.98 -8.32 31.68
N ILE A 161 1.63 -8.92 30.54
CA ILE A 161 2.40 -10.01 29.91
C ILE A 161 3.36 -9.47 28.84
N VAL A 162 2.96 -8.43 28.11
CA VAL A 162 3.75 -7.75 27.08
C VAL A 162 3.84 -6.25 27.43
N PRO A 163 4.71 -5.85 28.39
CA PRO A 163 4.68 -4.50 28.99
C PRO A 163 4.90 -3.34 28.03
N ASN A 164 5.72 -3.54 27.00
CA ASN A 164 6.05 -2.48 26.05
C ASN A 164 5.09 -2.44 24.85
N PHE A 165 4.08 -3.30 24.80
CA PHE A 165 3.25 -3.48 23.61
C PHE A 165 2.61 -2.19 23.09
N GLN A 166 2.02 -1.42 24.00
CA GLN A 166 1.42 -0.14 23.64
C GLN A 166 2.47 0.86 23.15
N THR A 167 3.55 1.04 23.91
CA THR A 167 4.61 2.00 23.61
C THR A 167 5.29 1.69 22.28
N ASP A 168 5.75 0.46 22.08
CA ASP A 168 6.46 0.02 20.88
C ASP A 168 5.60 0.20 19.62
N ILE A 169 4.29 -0.15 19.69
CA ILE A 169 3.37 0.00 18.56
C ILE A 169 3.10 1.49 18.26
N LEU A 170 2.79 2.30 19.27
CA LEU A 170 2.45 3.70 19.06
C LEU A 170 3.65 4.54 18.59
N GLU A 171 4.84 4.31 19.15
CA GLU A 171 6.07 4.97 18.70
C GLU A 171 6.43 4.57 17.26
N PHE A 172 6.26 3.29 16.92
CA PHE A 172 6.50 2.83 15.56
C PHE A 172 5.51 3.43 14.56
N MET A 173 4.24 3.57 14.94
CA MET A 173 3.22 4.23 14.13
C MET A 173 3.55 5.71 13.87
N ASP A 174 4.01 6.46 14.87
CA ASP A 174 4.47 7.86 14.70
C ASP A 174 5.62 7.95 13.68
N GLN A 175 6.60 7.04 13.74
CA GLN A 175 7.69 7.04 12.78
C GLN A 175 7.25 6.66 11.37
N LEU A 176 6.32 5.71 11.24
CA LEU A 176 5.73 5.33 9.95
C LEU A 176 4.90 6.46 9.35
N GLU A 177 4.20 7.24 10.17
CA GLU A 177 3.49 8.44 9.73
C GLU A 177 4.47 9.47 9.14
N ARG A 178 5.56 9.78 9.87
CA ARG A 178 6.61 10.72 9.40
C ARG A 178 7.28 10.25 8.12
N LEU A 179 7.57 8.96 8.01
CA LEU A 179 8.11 8.37 6.79
C LEU A 179 7.12 8.48 5.63
N SER A 180 5.84 8.20 5.89
CA SER A 180 4.78 8.29 4.88
C SER A 180 4.63 9.71 4.34
N GLN A 181 4.67 10.74 5.21
CA GLN A 181 4.64 12.14 4.78
C GLN A 181 5.82 12.49 3.85
N GLN A 182 7.04 12.02 4.15
CA GLN A 182 8.21 12.22 3.29
C GLN A 182 8.07 11.50 1.95
N LEU A 183 7.55 10.27 1.95
CA LEU A 183 7.28 9.51 0.72
C LEU A 183 6.22 10.22 -0.12
N MET A 184 5.16 10.75 0.49
CA MET A 184 4.14 11.52 -0.24
C MET A 184 4.71 12.80 -0.86
N ALA A 185 5.63 13.49 -0.18
CA ALA A 185 6.34 14.65 -0.74
C ALA A 185 7.17 14.26 -1.97
N ALA A 186 7.92 13.17 -1.90
CA ALA A 186 8.65 12.63 -3.05
C ALA A 186 7.73 12.18 -4.19
N ILE A 187 6.60 11.55 -3.88
CA ILE A 187 5.58 11.13 -4.85
C ILE A 187 5.01 12.37 -5.56
N ALA A 188 4.69 13.45 -4.84
CA ALA A 188 4.25 14.70 -5.45
C ALA A 188 5.27 15.25 -6.47
N LEU A 189 6.54 15.35 -6.06
CA LEU A 189 7.61 15.83 -6.94
C LEU A 189 7.83 14.92 -8.15
N SER A 190 7.74 13.61 -7.97
CA SER A 190 7.85 12.63 -9.05
C SER A 190 6.70 12.73 -10.07
N LEU A 191 5.56 13.31 -9.66
CA LEU A 191 4.41 13.63 -10.52
C LEU A 191 4.53 15.01 -11.19
N GLY A 192 5.58 15.79 -10.90
CA GLY A 192 5.71 17.17 -11.36
C GLY A 192 4.81 18.15 -10.60
N LEU A 193 4.39 17.79 -9.39
CA LEU A 193 3.58 18.64 -8.52
C LEU A 193 4.47 19.35 -7.50
N ARG A 194 3.93 20.39 -6.84
CA ARG A 194 4.59 21.00 -5.68
C ARG A 194 4.78 19.94 -4.59
N GLU A 195 5.91 19.96 -3.90
CA GLU A 195 6.24 19.02 -2.82
C GLU A 195 5.11 18.92 -1.77
N THR A 196 4.43 20.03 -1.50
CA THR A 196 3.38 20.10 -0.49
C THR A 196 2.01 19.61 -0.95
N TYR A 197 1.86 19.21 -2.22
CA TYR A 197 0.55 18.92 -2.82
C TYR A 197 -0.28 17.94 -1.98
N PHE A 198 0.30 16.78 -1.63
CA PHE A 198 -0.43 15.78 -0.84
C PHE A 198 -0.61 16.18 0.62
N ARG A 199 0.32 16.94 1.21
CA ARG A 199 0.12 17.49 2.56
C ARG A 199 -1.09 18.44 2.58
N ASP A 200 -1.18 19.31 1.58
CA ASP A 200 -2.27 20.27 1.48
C ASP A 200 -3.60 19.55 1.16
N LEU A 201 -3.58 18.50 0.33
CA LEU A 201 -4.75 17.67 0.02
C LEU A 201 -5.21 16.77 1.17
N PHE A 202 -4.28 16.17 1.90
CA PHE A 202 -4.58 15.13 2.90
C PHE A 202 -5.13 15.72 4.20
N GLY A 203 -5.06 17.03 4.38
CA GLY A 203 -5.50 17.67 5.62
C GLY A 203 -4.46 17.57 6.74
N LYS A 204 -4.82 18.12 7.90
CA LYS A 204 -3.90 18.25 9.04
C LYS A 204 -3.71 16.96 9.83
N ASP A 205 -4.73 16.11 9.85
CA ASP A 205 -4.80 14.93 10.69
C ASP A 205 -5.01 13.68 9.81
N PRO A 206 -4.00 13.26 9.03
CA PRO A 206 -4.15 12.14 8.11
C PRO A 206 -4.57 10.88 8.86
N TYR A 207 -5.46 10.10 8.25
CA TYR A 207 -5.86 8.82 8.85
C TYR A 207 -4.92 7.72 8.41
N TYR A 208 -4.57 6.82 9.31
CA TYR A 208 -3.75 5.68 8.98
C TYR A 208 -4.16 4.44 9.75
N ARG A 209 -3.78 3.27 9.26
CA ARG A 209 -4.05 1.99 9.93
C ARG A 209 -2.77 1.17 9.95
N LEU A 210 -2.43 0.60 11.11
CA LEU A 210 -1.39 -0.41 11.23
C LEU A 210 -2.08 -1.76 11.34
N LYS A 211 -1.76 -2.70 10.45
CA LYS A 211 -2.15 -4.11 10.63
C LYS A 211 -0.90 -4.92 10.94
N CYS A 212 -0.97 -5.75 11.97
CA CYS A 212 0.03 -6.75 12.28
C CYS A 212 -0.58 -8.10 11.89
N ALA A 213 0.10 -8.89 11.07
CA ALA A 213 -0.41 -10.18 10.61
C ALA A 213 0.61 -11.29 10.87
N LYS A 214 0.10 -12.44 11.31
CA LYS A 214 0.86 -13.68 11.46
C LYS A 214 0.29 -14.75 10.55
N TYR A 215 1.17 -15.31 9.73
CA TYR A 215 0.87 -16.42 8.83
C TYR A 215 1.60 -17.66 9.34
N PRO A 216 0.86 -18.71 9.75
CA PRO A 216 1.49 -19.90 10.29
C PRO A 216 2.23 -20.67 9.20
N SER A 217 3.32 -21.32 9.58
CA SER A 217 3.95 -22.30 8.70
C SER A 217 3.02 -23.51 8.49
N VAL A 218 2.99 -24.06 7.28
CA VAL A 218 2.11 -25.19 6.93
C VAL A 218 2.89 -26.39 6.40
N ASN A 219 2.27 -27.56 6.43
CA ASN A 219 2.90 -28.81 5.96
C ASN A 219 2.91 -28.96 4.44
N LYS A 220 2.13 -28.16 3.68
CA LYS A 220 2.03 -28.22 2.22
C LYS A 220 2.06 -26.82 1.61
N ALA A 221 2.99 -26.59 0.68
CA ALA A 221 3.30 -25.29 0.07
C ALA A 221 2.23 -24.72 -0.88
N SER A 222 0.95 -25.07 -0.73
CA SER A 222 -0.10 -24.75 -1.71
C SER A 222 -1.30 -24.00 -1.13
N THR A 223 -1.25 -23.53 0.13
CA THR A 223 -2.32 -22.71 0.71
C THR A 223 -1.99 -21.22 0.59
N ILE A 224 -3.00 -20.44 0.20
CA ILE A 224 -2.92 -18.98 0.15
C ILE A 224 -3.06 -18.45 1.59
N GLY A 225 -2.14 -17.57 1.97
CA GLY A 225 -2.16 -16.89 3.27
C GLY A 225 -3.01 -15.65 3.23
N CYS A 226 -2.91 -14.91 2.14
CA CYS A 226 -3.82 -13.82 1.80
C CYS A 226 -4.03 -13.79 0.29
N GLY A 227 -5.29 -13.73 -0.14
CA GLY A 227 -5.67 -13.76 -1.55
C GLY A 227 -5.10 -12.61 -2.38
N ALA A 228 -5.20 -12.73 -3.70
CA ALA A 228 -4.80 -11.68 -4.61
C ALA A 228 -5.72 -10.46 -4.47
N HIS A 229 -5.16 -9.30 -4.14
CA HIS A 229 -5.90 -8.04 -3.99
C HIS A 229 -5.01 -6.83 -4.28
N LYS A 230 -5.63 -5.65 -4.34
CA LYS A 230 -4.96 -4.36 -4.23
C LYS A 230 -5.34 -3.74 -2.89
N ASP A 231 -4.45 -2.92 -2.34
CA ASP A 231 -4.80 -2.06 -1.21
C ASP A 231 -5.73 -0.95 -1.69
N THR A 232 -6.77 -0.62 -0.94
CA THR A 232 -7.80 0.34 -1.39
C THR A 232 -7.38 1.81 -1.23
N GLY A 233 -6.42 2.08 -0.34
CA GLY A 233 -6.02 3.44 0.07
C GLY A 233 -5.02 4.13 -0.85
N PHE A 234 -4.19 5.01 -0.30
CA PHE A 234 -3.20 5.78 -1.07
C PHE A 234 -1.81 5.15 -1.05
N LEU A 235 -1.25 4.94 0.15
CA LEU A 235 0.13 4.49 0.34
C LEU A 235 0.17 3.38 1.39
N THR A 236 0.88 2.30 1.08
CA THR A 236 1.22 1.26 2.06
C THR A 236 2.72 1.23 2.27
N VAL A 237 3.15 1.26 3.53
CA VAL A 237 4.53 1.03 3.98
C VAL A 237 4.56 -0.26 4.79
N LEU A 238 5.31 -1.25 4.34
CA LEU A 238 5.25 -2.62 4.87
C LEU A 238 6.62 -3.05 5.44
N LEU A 239 6.62 -3.38 6.73
CA LEU A 239 7.69 -4.15 7.36
C LEU A 239 7.36 -5.65 7.27
N GLN A 240 8.34 -6.47 6.92
CA GLN A 240 8.21 -7.93 6.95
C GLN A 240 9.42 -8.57 7.60
N ASP A 241 9.24 -9.78 8.14
CA ASP A 241 10.35 -10.61 8.57
C ASP A 241 11.11 -11.24 7.40
N MET A 242 12.07 -12.10 7.71
CA MET A 242 12.93 -12.75 6.73
C MET A 242 12.36 -14.07 6.16
N VAL A 243 11.14 -14.47 6.52
CA VAL A 243 10.54 -15.73 6.04
C VAL A 243 10.07 -15.59 4.58
N GLY A 244 9.62 -14.40 4.18
CA GLY A 244 9.12 -14.12 2.83
C GLY A 244 7.71 -14.67 2.58
N GLY A 245 7.32 -14.80 1.31
CA GLY A 245 6.00 -15.30 0.90
C GLY A 245 5.07 -14.27 0.26
N LEU A 246 5.40 -12.97 0.36
CA LEU A 246 4.71 -11.92 -0.41
C LEU A 246 5.07 -12.03 -1.89
N GLN A 247 4.05 -11.94 -2.75
CA GLN A 247 4.22 -11.85 -4.20
C GLN A 247 3.45 -10.66 -4.76
N GLY A 248 4.10 -9.86 -5.60
CA GLY A 248 3.46 -8.85 -6.45
C GLY A 248 3.22 -9.41 -7.85
N GLN A 249 2.18 -8.94 -8.53
CA GLN A 249 1.89 -9.32 -9.91
C GLN A 249 2.39 -8.23 -10.86
N ASP A 250 3.14 -8.62 -11.88
CA ASP A 250 3.51 -7.75 -12.98
C ASP A 250 2.24 -7.42 -13.80
N PRO A 251 1.84 -6.14 -13.91
CA PRO A 251 0.64 -5.76 -14.64
C PRO A 251 0.77 -5.98 -16.17
N ALA A 252 1.98 -5.98 -16.72
CA ALA A 252 2.21 -6.17 -18.15
C ALA A 252 2.13 -7.65 -18.57
N THR A 253 2.63 -8.55 -17.73
CA THR A 253 2.71 -9.99 -18.06
C THR A 253 1.74 -10.86 -17.28
N GLY A 254 1.17 -10.35 -16.18
CA GLY A 254 0.36 -11.12 -15.24
C GLY A 254 1.15 -12.11 -14.38
N GLN A 255 2.49 -12.13 -14.50
CA GLN A 255 3.33 -13.06 -13.75
C GLN A 255 3.48 -12.63 -12.28
N TRP A 256 3.50 -13.61 -11.38
CA TRP A 256 3.76 -13.39 -9.97
C TRP A 256 5.26 -13.35 -9.70
N MET A 257 5.70 -12.33 -8.98
CA MET A 257 7.09 -12.08 -8.61
C MET A 257 7.23 -12.06 -7.09
N ASP A 258 8.23 -12.77 -6.58
CA ASP A 258 8.52 -12.77 -5.14
C ASP A 258 9.08 -11.41 -4.69
N THR A 259 8.41 -10.79 -3.72
CA THR A 259 8.91 -9.60 -3.02
C THR A 259 9.76 -10.05 -1.84
N ARG A 260 10.95 -10.58 -2.14
CA ARG A 260 11.86 -11.19 -1.15
C ARG A 260 12.23 -10.22 -0.02
N PRO A 261 12.33 -10.66 1.24
CA PRO A 261 12.76 -9.78 2.32
C PRO A 261 14.18 -9.25 2.10
N ILE A 262 14.38 -7.94 2.30
CA ILE A 262 15.68 -7.29 2.30
C ILE A 262 15.84 -6.65 3.69
N PRO A 263 16.92 -6.94 4.45
CA PRO A 263 17.16 -6.34 5.75
C PRO A 263 17.14 -4.81 5.69
N GLU A 264 16.62 -4.17 6.74
CA GLU A 264 16.63 -2.71 6.89
C GLU A 264 15.92 -1.96 5.74
N THR A 265 14.87 -2.58 5.20
CA THR A 265 14.02 -1.96 4.19
C THR A 265 12.54 -2.08 4.55
N PHE A 266 11.76 -1.12 4.06
CA PHE A 266 10.32 -1.28 3.92
C PHE A 266 9.96 -1.53 2.46
N ILE A 267 8.87 -2.24 2.23
CA ILE A 267 8.22 -2.25 0.92
C ILE A 267 7.22 -1.08 0.89
N VAL A 268 7.23 -0.33 -0.20
CA VAL A 268 6.27 0.75 -0.46
C VAL A 268 5.44 0.38 -1.67
N THR A 269 4.11 0.36 -1.54
CA THR A 269 3.18 0.14 -2.65
C THR A 269 2.08 1.19 -2.67
N MET A 270 1.58 1.52 -3.85
CA MET A 270 0.39 2.36 -4.00
C MET A 270 -0.89 1.54 -3.84
N GLY A 271 -1.94 2.20 -3.35
CA GLY A 271 -3.29 1.67 -3.36
C GLY A 271 -4.16 2.25 -4.49
N GLU A 272 -5.36 1.69 -4.63
CA GLU A 272 -6.32 1.99 -5.69
C GLU A 272 -6.74 3.46 -5.72
N ALA A 273 -6.83 4.13 -4.55
CA ALA A 273 -7.17 5.55 -4.51
C ALA A 273 -6.11 6.42 -5.18
N MET A 274 -4.82 6.10 -5.02
CA MET A 274 -3.72 6.80 -5.69
C MET A 274 -3.70 6.49 -7.20
N GLU A 275 -3.90 5.23 -7.58
CA GLU A 275 -4.00 4.83 -8.99
C GLU A 275 -5.12 5.60 -9.69
N LYS A 276 -6.30 5.69 -9.07
CA LYS A 276 -7.42 6.47 -9.60
C LYS A 276 -7.11 7.96 -9.68
N LEU A 277 -6.58 8.55 -8.60
CA LEU A 277 -6.28 9.99 -8.54
C LEU A 277 -5.27 10.41 -9.62
N THR A 278 -4.29 9.55 -9.93
CA THR A 278 -3.29 9.79 -10.97
C THR A 278 -3.75 9.41 -12.38
N GLY A 279 -5.01 9.01 -12.56
CA GLY A 279 -5.55 8.60 -13.86
C GLY A 279 -4.92 7.31 -14.40
N GLY A 280 -4.48 6.42 -13.51
CA GLY A 280 -3.79 5.17 -13.83
C GLY A 280 -2.33 5.33 -14.20
N LEU A 281 -1.73 6.51 -13.97
CA LEU A 281 -0.30 6.73 -14.22
C LEU A 281 0.57 5.95 -13.23
N TYR A 282 0.23 5.98 -11.95
CA TYR A 282 0.87 5.13 -10.93
C TYR A 282 -0.02 3.94 -10.65
N HIS A 283 0.58 2.75 -10.59
CA HIS A 283 -0.16 1.52 -10.47
C HIS A 283 -0.33 1.08 -9.03
N ALA A 284 -1.53 0.59 -8.71
CA ALA A 284 -1.77 -0.14 -7.49
C ALA A 284 -1.40 -1.61 -7.71
N THR A 285 -0.40 -2.10 -6.99
CA THR A 285 0.16 -3.44 -7.21
C THR A 285 -0.82 -4.51 -6.75
N VAL A 286 -1.25 -5.39 -7.66
CA VAL A 286 -1.95 -6.62 -7.27
C VAL A 286 -0.95 -7.52 -6.53
N HIS A 287 -1.26 -7.92 -5.31
CA HIS A 287 -0.36 -8.71 -4.50
C HIS A 287 -1.10 -9.80 -3.72
N ARG A 288 -0.36 -10.83 -3.29
CA ARG A 288 -0.86 -11.96 -2.49
C ARG A 288 0.21 -12.45 -1.52
N VAL A 289 -0.19 -13.25 -0.54
CA VAL A 289 0.76 -13.94 0.36
C VAL A 289 0.58 -15.45 0.22
N LEU A 290 1.67 -16.15 -0.07
CA LEU A 290 1.73 -17.61 -0.01
C LEU A 290 2.11 -18.06 1.40
N ASN A 291 1.53 -19.16 1.87
CA ASN A 291 2.01 -19.77 3.10
C ASN A 291 3.42 -20.34 2.91
N ASN A 292 4.23 -20.23 3.95
CA ASN A 292 5.55 -20.83 3.99
C ASN A 292 5.49 -22.26 4.57
N THR A 293 6.54 -23.05 4.31
CA THR A 293 6.72 -24.41 4.84
C THR A 293 8.01 -24.56 5.64
N SER A 294 8.58 -23.44 6.12
CA SER A 294 9.90 -23.41 6.77
C SER A 294 9.90 -23.94 8.22
N GLY A 295 8.74 -24.22 8.79
CA GLY A 295 8.58 -24.47 10.23
C GLY A 295 8.58 -23.20 11.08
N HIS A 296 8.67 -22.02 10.46
CA HIS A 296 8.64 -20.71 11.14
C HIS A 296 7.44 -19.87 10.68
N ASP A 297 6.71 -19.31 11.63
CA ASP A 297 5.62 -18.38 11.34
C ASP A 297 6.18 -17.10 10.70
N ARG A 298 5.45 -16.57 9.71
CA ARG A 298 5.77 -15.31 9.03
C ARG A 298 4.99 -14.17 9.67
N TYR A 299 5.68 -13.07 9.93
CA TYR A 299 5.12 -11.83 10.47
C TYR A 299 5.27 -10.69 9.47
N SER A 300 4.23 -9.86 9.37
CA SER A 300 4.25 -8.64 8.55
C SER A 300 3.42 -7.54 9.19
N ILE A 301 3.90 -6.30 9.05
CA ILE A 301 3.30 -5.11 9.63
C ILE A 301 3.09 -4.06 8.53
N PRO A 302 2.03 -4.17 7.70
CA PRO A 302 1.65 -3.10 6.78
C PRO A 302 1.01 -1.91 7.51
N PHE A 303 1.43 -0.71 7.10
CA PHE A 303 0.91 0.59 7.51
C PHE A 303 0.27 1.28 6.31
N PHE A 304 -1.02 1.58 6.40
CA PHE A 304 -1.80 2.23 5.34
C PHE A 304 -1.97 3.70 5.70
N PHE A 305 -1.50 4.60 4.84
CA PHE A 305 -1.54 6.04 5.03
C PHE A 305 -2.53 6.67 4.04
N ASP A 306 -3.55 7.33 4.58
CA ASP A 306 -4.68 7.93 3.88
C ASP A 306 -4.86 9.42 4.29
N PRO A 307 -5.63 10.22 3.53
CA PRO A 307 -6.07 11.54 3.95
C PRO A 307 -6.82 11.54 5.29
N SER A 308 -7.04 12.71 5.88
CA SER A 308 -7.97 12.91 6.98
C SER A 308 -9.35 12.37 6.63
N LEU A 309 -10.11 11.95 7.65
CA LEU A 309 -11.41 11.31 7.44
C LEU A 309 -12.45 12.27 6.82
N ASP A 310 -12.37 13.56 7.13
CA ASP A 310 -13.26 14.62 6.65
C ASP A 310 -12.89 15.15 5.26
N VAL A 311 -11.72 14.78 4.72
CA VAL A 311 -11.27 15.23 3.40
C VAL A 311 -12.15 14.65 2.28
N ARG A 312 -12.54 15.52 1.36
CA ARG A 312 -13.04 15.12 0.05
C ARG A 312 -11.91 15.17 -0.97
N VAL A 313 -11.66 14.04 -1.63
CA VAL A 313 -10.57 13.87 -2.60
C VAL A 313 -11.12 14.10 -4.00
N PRO A 314 -10.43 14.85 -4.88
CA PRO A 314 -10.83 14.98 -6.27
C PRO A 314 -10.74 13.65 -7.02
N HIS A 315 -11.53 13.49 -8.07
CA HIS A 315 -11.48 12.28 -8.90
C HIS A 315 -10.21 12.14 -9.72
N SER A 316 -9.54 13.25 -10.03
CA SER A 316 -8.28 13.29 -10.77
C SER A 316 -7.49 14.54 -10.42
N ILE A 317 -6.20 14.56 -10.75
CA ILE A 317 -5.36 15.76 -10.64
C ILE A 317 -5.39 16.48 -12.00
N PRO A 318 -6.02 17.67 -12.13
CA PRO A 318 -6.23 18.32 -13.43
C PRO A 318 -4.94 18.65 -14.20
N SER A 319 -3.86 18.95 -13.47
CA SER A 319 -2.54 19.26 -14.05
C SER A 319 -1.79 18.03 -14.55
N LEU A 320 -2.21 16.81 -14.21
CA LEU A 320 -1.61 15.57 -14.71
C LEU A 320 -2.15 15.25 -16.11
N ASN A 321 -1.77 16.05 -17.10
CA ASN A 321 -1.96 15.72 -18.51
C ASN A 321 -0.70 14.96 -19.03
N LYS A 322 -0.89 13.95 -19.88
CA LYS A 322 0.21 13.08 -20.40
C LYS A 322 1.28 13.82 -21.22
N SER A 323 0.94 14.91 -21.92
CA SER A 323 1.89 15.65 -22.75
C SER A 323 2.78 16.58 -21.92
N ALA A 324 2.24 17.28 -20.92
CA ALA A 324 3.00 18.18 -20.05
C ALA A 324 4.04 17.44 -19.18
N GLN A 325 3.77 16.17 -18.84
CA GLN A 325 4.67 15.34 -18.04
C GLN A 325 5.89 14.83 -18.82
N LEU A 326 5.76 14.62 -20.14
CA LEU A 326 6.87 14.17 -20.99
C LEU A 326 7.91 15.29 -21.17
N ASP A 327 7.46 16.54 -21.20
CA ASP A 327 8.32 17.72 -21.34
C ASP A 327 8.99 18.11 -20.02
N PHE A 328 8.32 17.93 -18.88
CA PHE A 328 8.90 18.12 -17.53
C PHE A 328 10.15 17.26 -17.30
N PHE A 329 10.09 15.96 -17.60
CA PHE A 329 11.23 15.07 -17.37
C PHE A 329 12.36 15.29 -18.37
N LYS A 330 12.08 15.63 -19.64
CA LYS A 330 13.14 16.02 -20.58
C LYS A 330 13.88 17.27 -20.10
N THR A 331 13.16 18.27 -19.59
CA THR A 331 13.76 19.54 -19.16
C THR A 331 14.51 19.42 -17.83
N ALA A 332 14.02 18.61 -16.89
CA ALA A 332 14.65 18.38 -15.59
C ALA A 332 15.81 17.36 -15.63
N VAL A 333 15.87 16.48 -16.65
CA VAL A 333 16.88 15.41 -16.77
C VAL A 333 17.94 15.69 -17.83
N ASP A 334 17.61 16.37 -18.93
CA ASP A 334 18.57 16.66 -20.02
C ASP A 334 19.13 18.11 -19.96
N GLY A 335 18.72 18.91 -18.99
CA GLY A 335 19.19 20.27 -18.76
C GLY A 335 20.63 20.32 -18.24
N THR A 336 21.59 20.20 -19.15
CA THR A 336 23.01 20.53 -18.95
C THR A 336 23.19 21.94 -18.41
N ASP A 337 24.04 22.07 -17.38
CA ASP A 337 24.87 23.23 -17.03
C ASP A 337 24.35 24.61 -17.49
N SER A 338 23.57 25.27 -16.62
CA SER A 338 23.54 26.74 -16.62
C SER A 338 23.37 27.25 -15.19
N GLU A 339 24.45 27.80 -14.65
CA GLU A 339 24.51 28.54 -13.39
C GLU A 339 23.65 29.81 -13.48
N SER A 340 22.39 29.77 -13.04
CA SER A 340 21.65 31.02 -12.73
C SER A 340 20.30 30.85 -12.02
N GLU A 341 19.71 29.66 -11.89
CA GLU A 341 18.41 29.50 -11.21
C GLU A 341 18.39 28.25 -10.31
N GLU A 342 17.71 28.36 -9.17
CA GLU A 342 17.55 27.24 -8.23
C GLU A 342 16.82 26.07 -8.91
N PRO A 343 17.29 24.82 -8.74
CA PRO A 343 16.68 23.65 -9.41
C PRO A 343 15.20 23.44 -9.03
N GLU A 344 14.77 23.92 -7.86
CA GLU A 344 13.37 23.93 -7.44
C GLU A 344 12.52 24.89 -8.28
N GLN A 345 13.07 26.05 -8.64
CA GLN A 345 12.41 27.00 -9.54
C GLN A 345 12.38 26.48 -10.97
N LYS A 346 13.42 25.80 -11.48
CA LYS A 346 13.40 25.14 -12.81
C LYS A 346 12.41 23.97 -12.88
N LEU A 347 12.25 23.21 -11.79
CA LEU A 347 11.23 22.15 -11.69
C LEU A 347 9.81 22.73 -11.81
N VAL A 348 9.56 23.92 -11.25
CA VAL A 348 8.24 24.55 -11.20
C VAL A 348 7.97 25.47 -12.40
N SER A 349 8.98 26.17 -12.93
CA SER A 349 8.87 27.19 -13.98
C SER A 349 8.75 26.59 -15.39
N GLY A 350 9.39 25.44 -15.65
CA GLY A 350 9.33 24.75 -16.95
C GLY A 350 7.95 24.20 -17.32
N LEU A 351 7.01 24.17 -16.37
CA LEU A 351 5.66 23.64 -16.55
C LEU A 351 4.66 24.67 -17.08
N GLY A 352 5.01 25.95 -17.17
CA GLY A 352 4.02 27.00 -17.50
C GLY A 352 2.82 27.00 -16.53
N ILE A 353 2.97 26.39 -15.35
CA ILE A 353 1.96 26.42 -14.29
C ILE A 353 2.05 27.81 -13.69
N SER A 354 1.18 28.69 -14.18
CA SER A 354 0.80 29.90 -13.46
C SER A 354 0.50 29.51 -12.01
N SER A 355 0.93 30.34 -11.06
CA SER A 355 0.51 30.30 -9.66
C SER A 355 -1.02 30.30 -9.47
N ALA A 356 -1.82 30.42 -10.53
CA ALA A 356 -3.25 30.25 -10.57
C ALA A 356 -3.72 28.77 -10.54
N ALA A 357 -3.29 28.01 -9.54
CA ALA A 357 -4.12 26.90 -9.02
C ALA A 357 -4.88 27.35 -7.74
N GLU A 358 -4.89 28.65 -7.45
CA GLU A 358 -5.83 29.24 -6.51
C GLU A 358 -7.15 29.51 -7.23
N GLY A 359 -8.19 28.72 -6.89
CA GLY A 359 -9.57 29.11 -7.14
C GLY A 359 -10.38 28.31 -8.16
N SER A 360 -10.05 27.05 -8.46
CA SER A 360 -11.06 26.16 -9.04
C SER A 360 -11.96 25.68 -7.91
N SER A 361 -13.16 26.24 -7.78
CA SER A 361 -14.21 25.68 -6.92
C SER A 361 -14.57 24.29 -7.45
N THR A 362 -13.88 23.25 -7.00
CA THR A 362 -14.27 21.88 -7.30
C THR A 362 -15.64 21.65 -6.70
N THR A 363 -16.62 21.33 -7.54
CA THR A 363 -17.99 21.11 -7.08
C THR A 363 -18.08 19.79 -6.30
N GLU A 364 -19.15 19.59 -5.52
CA GLU A 364 -19.34 18.34 -4.78
C GLU A 364 -19.41 17.09 -5.68
N GLU A 365 -19.72 17.25 -6.97
CA GLU A 365 -19.76 16.16 -7.96
C GLU A 365 -18.37 15.73 -8.45
N GLU A 366 -17.33 16.55 -8.26
CA GLU A 366 -15.96 16.28 -8.72
C GLU A 366 -15.06 15.62 -7.66
N THR A 367 -15.61 15.39 -6.46
CA THR A 367 -14.88 14.87 -5.30
C THR A 367 -15.63 13.74 -4.58
N TRP A 368 -14.90 12.85 -3.92
CA TRP A 368 -15.45 11.75 -3.12
C TRP A 368 -14.97 11.84 -1.67
N SER A 369 -15.79 11.38 -0.71
CA SER A 369 -15.44 11.42 0.72
C SER A 369 -14.47 10.28 1.09
N ASN A 370 -13.29 10.65 1.60
CA ASN A 370 -12.29 9.69 2.05
C ASN A 370 -12.76 8.87 3.25
N GLY A 371 -13.29 9.52 4.28
CA GLY A 371 -13.80 8.84 5.46
C GLY A 371 -14.92 7.86 5.13
N ALA A 372 -15.87 8.24 4.27
CA ALA A 372 -16.94 7.34 3.83
C ALA A 372 -16.39 6.11 3.08
N HIS A 373 -15.39 6.30 2.22
CA HIS A 373 -14.72 5.20 1.51
C HIS A 373 -13.99 4.24 2.46
N ILE A 374 -13.25 4.78 3.44
CA ILE A 374 -12.58 3.96 4.46
C ILE A 374 -13.61 3.20 5.29
N PHE A 375 -14.67 3.88 5.76
CA PHE A 375 -15.74 3.26 6.53
C PHE A 375 -16.41 2.11 5.76
N GLU A 376 -16.72 2.34 4.48
CA GLU A 376 -17.29 1.33 3.59
C GLU A 376 -16.40 0.10 3.42
N THR A 377 -15.09 0.30 3.40
CA THR A 377 -14.11 -0.79 3.33
C THR A 377 -14.03 -1.57 4.65
N VAL A 378 -13.88 -0.87 5.78
CA VAL A 378 -13.71 -1.56 7.08
C VAL A 378 -14.98 -2.22 7.58
N HIS A 379 -16.17 -1.63 7.35
CA HIS A 379 -17.42 -2.28 7.80
C HIS A 379 -17.66 -3.58 7.05
N ARG A 380 -17.31 -3.64 5.75
CA ARG A 380 -17.47 -4.84 4.92
C ARG A 380 -16.58 -5.98 5.40
N CYS A 381 -15.38 -5.67 5.87
CA CYS A 381 -14.48 -6.64 6.49
C CYS A 381 -14.92 -7.05 7.91
N HIS A 382 -15.72 -6.21 8.57
CA HIS A 382 -16.09 -6.37 9.98
C HIS A 382 -17.60 -6.16 10.22
N PRO A 383 -18.49 -6.95 9.58
CA PRO A 383 -19.93 -6.80 9.72
C PRO A 383 -20.42 -7.01 11.15
N GLU A 384 -19.66 -7.74 11.98
CA GLU A 384 -19.90 -7.93 13.41
C GLU A 384 -19.81 -6.62 14.20
N VAL A 385 -18.85 -5.75 13.86
CA VAL A 385 -18.68 -4.43 14.50
C VAL A 385 -19.84 -3.54 14.07
N TYR A 386 -20.16 -3.50 12.77
CA TYR A 386 -21.26 -2.71 12.25
C TYR A 386 -22.58 -3.10 12.93
N THR A 387 -22.92 -4.39 12.92
CA THR A 387 -24.17 -4.89 13.52
C THR A 387 -24.27 -4.56 15.01
N ARG A 388 -23.16 -4.68 15.75
CA ARG A 388 -23.13 -4.43 17.19
C ARG A 388 -23.26 -2.95 17.54
N TRP A 389 -22.59 -2.06 16.80
CA TRP A 389 -22.37 -0.67 17.21
C TRP A 389 -23.07 0.38 16.34
N TYR A 390 -23.35 0.08 15.08
CA TYR A 390 -23.92 1.01 14.09
C TYR A 390 -25.28 0.58 13.55
N GLY A 391 -25.57 -0.73 13.52
CA GLY A 391 -26.78 -1.32 12.92
C GLY A 391 -28.05 -1.20 13.78
N ARG A 392 -27.96 -0.65 15.00
CA ARG A 392 -29.14 -0.37 15.82
C ARG A 392 -29.73 0.98 15.42
N LYS A 393 -30.90 0.97 14.78
CA LYS A 393 -31.77 2.15 14.77
C LYS A 393 -32.15 2.42 16.23
N VAL A 394 -31.73 3.56 16.78
CA VAL A 394 -32.17 4.05 18.09
C VAL A 394 -33.66 4.35 18.01
#